data_AF-A0A7Y5KH09-F1
#
_entry.id   AF-A0A7Y5KH09-F1
#
_cell.length_a   1.000
_cell.length_b   1.000
_cell.length_c   1.000
_cell.angle_alpha   90.00
_cell.angle_beta   90.00
_cell.angle_gamma   90.00
#
_symmetry.space_group_name_H-M   'P 1'
#
loop_
_entity.id
_entity.type
_entity.pdbx_description
1 polymer ?
#
loop_
_entity_poly.entity_id
_entity_poly.type
_entity_poly.pdbx_seq_one_letter_code
_entity_poly.pdbx_strand_id
1 'polypeptide(L)'
;MLNRTRDYSAAFAALLHEQRLLTLGPGVPNTKMRPQLAALDLQQAFAPHAVVAEDMARACLAGLWLYHDFLEESHRLSQSISSSTGSYWHGLMHRREPDYSNSKHWFHRVGAHPIFPALQQHAAQLAAASENHPSSDFLKGQPQWEPFAFIDLCESCAERRSPAERLCRQIQMYEWQLLFDYSYRKAIGAT
;
A
#
# COMPACT_ATOMS: atom_id res chain seq x y z
N MET A 1 10.55 9.07 4.84
CA MET A 1 10.21 7.63 4.80
C MET A 1 11.01 6.93 5.86
N LEU A 2 10.39 6.07 6.66
CA LEU A 2 11.14 5.24 7.61
C LEU A 2 12.02 4.31 6.78
N ASN A 3 13.34 4.38 6.95
CA ASN A 3 14.30 3.56 6.23
C ASN A 3 14.29 2.12 6.82
N ARG A 4 13.19 1.39 6.61
CA ARG A 4 12.93 0.04 7.15
C ARG A 4 13.35 -1.09 6.22
N THR A 5 14.04 -0.80 5.12
CA THR A 5 14.58 -1.83 4.22
C THR A 5 15.52 -2.81 4.92
N ARG A 6 16.09 -2.42 6.07
CA ARG A 6 16.93 -3.28 6.92
C ARG A 6 16.14 -4.35 7.70
N ASP A 7 14.82 -4.22 7.81
CA ASP A 7 13.96 -5.17 8.53
C ASP A 7 13.46 -6.30 7.61
N TYR A 8 13.70 -6.20 6.30
CA TYR A 8 13.33 -7.23 5.32
C TYR A 8 14.53 -8.07 4.91
N SER A 9 14.28 -9.20 4.25
CA SER A 9 15.31 -10.00 3.60
C SER A 9 16.07 -9.17 2.55
N ALA A 10 17.26 -9.65 2.17
CA ALA A 10 18.06 -9.02 1.13
C ALA A 10 17.32 -8.91 -0.22
N ALA A 11 16.47 -9.89 -0.56
CA ALA A 11 15.70 -9.88 -1.80
C ALA A 11 14.68 -8.73 -1.83
N PHE A 12 13.92 -8.55 -0.75
CA PHE A 12 12.98 -7.43 -0.62
C PHE A 12 13.71 -6.08 -0.53
N ALA A 13 14.79 -6.01 0.24
CA ALA A 13 15.59 -4.79 0.38
C ALA A 13 16.15 -4.31 -0.98
N ALA A 14 16.58 -5.22 -1.85
CA ALA A 14 17.08 -4.89 -3.18
C ALA A 14 15.98 -4.27 -4.09
N LEU A 15 14.76 -4.78 -4.02
CA LEU A 15 13.62 -4.29 -4.81
C LEU A 15 13.06 -2.96 -4.26
N LEU A 16 13.17 -2.75 -2.96
CA LEU A 16 12.70 -1.55 -2.27
C LEU A 16 13.79 -0.48 -2.06
N HIS A 17 14.97 -0.67 -2.65
CA HIS A 17 16.10 0.25 -2.49
C HIS A 17 15.78 1.67 -3.02
N GLU A 18 15.13 1.77 -4.18
CA GLU A 18 14.72 3.06 -4.74
C GLU A 18 13.53 3.61 -3.96
N GLN A 19 13.66 4.79 -3.35
CA GLN A 19 12.55 5.47 -2.70
C GLN A 19 11.61 6.07 -3.75
N ARG A 20 10.34 5.64 -3.73
CA ARG A 20 9.31 6.10 -4.67
C ARG A 20 8.18 6.78 -3.94
N LEU A 21 7.70 7.90 -4.48
CA LEU A 21 6.43 8.50 -4.08
C LEU A 21 5.39 8.15 -5.14
N LEU A 22 4.63 7.09 -4.88
CA LEU A 22 3.62 6.55 -5.78
C LEU A 22 2.63 7.64 -6.24
N THR A 23 2.24 7.62 -7.51
CA THR A 23 1.20 8.51 -8.05
C THR A 23 -0.16 8.12 -7.52
N LEU A 24 -1.17 8.99 -7.62
CA LEU A 24 -2.56 8.58 -7.33
C LEU A 24 -3.18 7.74 -8.46
N GLY A 25 -2.61 7.80 -9.67
CA GLY A 25 -2.99 6.95 -10.80
C GLY A 25 -2.02 5.78 -11.05
N PRO A 26 -2.08 5.14 -12.22
CA PRO A 26 -1.41 3.86 -12.50
C PRO A 26 0.12 3.95 -12.50
N GLY A 27 0.68 5.15 -12.61
CA GLY A 27 2.12 5.34 -12.68
C GLY A 27 2.69 4.83 -14.01
N VAL A 28 3.98 4.48 -14.01
CA VAL A 28 4.66 3.91 -15.18
C VAL A 28 5.43 2.67 -14.71
N PRO A 29 5.13 1.47 -15.25
CA PRO A 29 5.80 0.23 -14.84
C PRO A 29 7.33 0.35 -14.84
N ASN A 30 7.96 -0.04 -13.74
CA ASN A 30 9.41 -0.08 -13.62
C ASN A 30 9.97 -1.31 -14.33
N THR A 31 10.03 -1.25 -15.67
CA THR A 31 10.46 -2.37 -16.54
C THR A 31 11.83 -2.92 -16.21
N LYS A 32 12.73 -2.11 -15.64
CA LYS A 32 14.06 -2.54 -15.19
C LYS A 32 14.00 -3.58 -14.07
N MET A 33 12.98 -3.53 -13.22
CA MET A 33 12.82 -4.43 -12.07
C MET A 33 11.99 -5.68 -12.40
N ARG A 34 11.36 -5.74 -13.58
CA ARG A 34 10.48 -6.85 -13.97
C ARG A 34 11.18 -8.22 -13.92
N PRO A 35 12.43 -8.38 -14.42
CA PRO A 35 13.11 -9.67 -14.37
C PRO A 35 13.35 -10.14 -12.92
N GLN A 36 13.75 -9.23 -12.02
CA GLN A 36 13.94 -9.59 -10.61
C GLN A 36 12.61 -9.97 -9.94
N LEU A 37 11.55 -9.18 -10.17
CA LEU A 37 10.22 -9.46 -9.61
C LEU A 37 9.65 -10.79 -10.11
N ALA A 38 9.78 -11.08 -11.40
CA ALA A 38 9.29 -12.32 -12.02
C ALA A 38 10.07 -13.56 -11.57
N ALA A 39 11.33 -13.38 -11.17
CA ALA A 39 12.18 -14.46 -10.67
C ALA A 39 12.06 -14.70 -9.16
N LEU A 40 11.24 -13.92 -8.43
CA LEU A 40 11.04 -14.11 -7.00
C LEU A 40 10.35 -15.45 -6.72
N ASP A 41 11.11 -16.37 -6.13
CA ASP A 41 10.57 -17.52 -5.42
C ASP A 41 10.25 -17.15 -3.97
N LEU A 42 9.12 -17.60 -3.42
CA LEU A 42 8.69 -17.23 -2.07
C LEU A 42 9.68 -17.70 -1.00
N GLN A 43 10.24 -18.90 -1.11
CA GLN A 43 11.18 -19.39 -0.10
C GLN A 43 12.48 -18.58 -0.12
N GLN A 44 13.02 -18.34 -1.33
CA GLN A 44 14.23 -17.53 -1.49
C GLN A 44 14.01 -16.06 -1.13
N ALA A 45 12.84 -15.50 -1.45
CA ALA A 45 12.50 -14.12 -1.16
C ALA A 45 12.43 -13.84 0.34
N PHE A 46 12.01 -14.80 1.16
CA PHE A 46 11.90 -14.63 2.61
C PHE A 46 13.11 -15.15 3.40
N ALA A 47 14.08 -15.80 2.74
CA ALA A 47 15.29 -16.29 3.39
C ALA A 47 16.03 -15.17 4.17
N PRO A 48 16.55 -15.43 5.39
CA PRO A 48 16.67 -16.74 6.03
C PRO A 48 15.43 -17.17 6.83
N HIS A 49 14.33 -16.42 6.79
CA HIS A 49 13.12 -16.74 7.53
C HIS A 49 12.28 -17.79 6.80
N ALA A 50 11.69 -18.70 7.55
CA ALA A 50 10.68 -19.60 7.02
C ALA A 50 9.36 -18.85 6.77
N VAL A 51 8.69 -19.16 5.66
CA VAL A 51 7.33 -18.69 5.41
C VAL A 51 6.37 -19.58 6.19
N VAL A 52 5.66 -19.00 7.15
CA VAL A 52 4.65 -19.70 7.98
C VAL A 52 3.21 -19.33 7.60
N ALA A 53 3.03 -18.26 6.84
CA ALA A 53 1.73 -17.83 6.31
C ALA A 53 1.86 -17.44 4.83
N GLU A 54 1.55 -18.39 3.94
CA GLU A 54 1.72 -18.22 2.50
C GLU A 54 0.89 -17.06 1.91
N ASP A 55 -0.36 -16.90 2.35
CA ASP A 55 -1.21 -15.78 1.92
C ASP A 55 -0.59 -14.41 2.22
N MET A 56 0.07 -14.27 3.37
CA MET A 56 0.77 -13.04 3.75
C MET A 56 2.06 -12.85 2.95
N ALA A 57 2.73 -13.94 2.59
CA ALA A 57 3.89 -13.90 1.70
C ALA A 57 3.50 -13.45 0.28
N ARG A 58 2.38 -13.98 -0.25
CA ARG A 58 1.81 -13.57 -1.54
C ARG A 58 1.29 -12.13 -1.50
N ALA A 59 0.77 -11.67 -0.36
CA ALA A 59 0.39 -10.28 -0.14
C ALA A 59 1.60 -9.32 -0.28
N CYS A 60 2.77 -9.72 0.22
CA CYS A 60 4.01 -8.96 0.00
C CYS A 60 4.36 -8.87 -1.49
N LEU A 61 4.24 -9.96 -2.25
CA LEU A 61 4.47 -9.92 -3.70
C LEU A 61 3.47 -8.99 -4.41
N ALA A 62 2.18 -9.05 -4.07
CA ALA A 62 1.18 -8.13 -4.61
C ALA A 62 1.55 -6.66 -4.35
N GLY A 63 2.04 -6.36 -3.14
CA GLY A 63 2.54 -5.04 -2.76
C GLY A 63 3.77 -4.63 -3.57
N LEU A 64 4.75 -5.52 -3.79
CA LEU A 64 5.95 -5.24 -4.61
C LEU A 64 5.59 -4.91 -6.05
N TRP A 65 4.76 -5.73 -6.70
CA TRP A 65 4.32 -5.47 -8.07
C TRP A 65 3.66 -4.09 -8.16
N LEU A 66 2.80 -3.75 -7.21
CA LEU A 66 2.16 -2.44 -7.14
C LEU A 66 3.14 -1.29 -6.89
N TYR A 67 4.12 -1.49 -6.01
CA TYR A 67 5.19 -0.53 -5.75
C TYR A 67 5.98 -0.21 -7.01
N HIS A 68 6.10 -1.19 -7.92
CA HIS A 68 6.75 -1.08 -9.22
C HIS A 68 5.80 -0.70 -10.36
N ASP A 69 4.57 -0.27 -10.06
CA ASP A 69 3.52 0.14 -11.01
C ASP A 69 3.08 -0.97 -12.00
N PHE A 70 3.26 -2.24 -11.62
CA PHE A 70 2.74 -3.41 -12.34
C PHE A 70 1.37 -3.81 -11.77
N LEU A 71 0.34 -3.08 -12.17
CA LEU A 71 -1.01 -3.21 -11.60
C LEU A 71 -1.65 -4.58 -11.89
N GLU A 72 -1.47 -5.12 -13.09
CA GLU A 72 -2.09 -6.40 -13.51
C GLU A 72 -1.58 -7.57 -12.65
N GLU A 73 -0.26 -7.65 -12.43
CA GLU A 73 0.35 -8.66 -11.57
C GLU A 73 -0.05 -8.50 -10.11
N SER A 74 -0.15 -7.26 -9.63
CA SER A 74 -0.65 -6.96 -8.28
C SER A 74 -2.12 -7.37 -8.13
N HIS A 75 -2.96 -7.06 -9.12
CA HIS A 75 -4.37 -7.42 -9.17
C HIS A 75 -4.56 -8.93 -9.10
N ARG A 76 -3.93 -9.68 -10.00
CA ARG A 76 -4.02 -11.14 -10.05
C ARG A 76 -3.60 -11.81 -8.74
N LEU A 77 -2.55 -11.31 -8.09
CA LEU A 77 -2.11 -11.85 -6.81
C LEU A 77 -3.08 -11.50 -5.69
N SER A 78 -3.43 -10.22 -5.52
CA SER A 78 -4.33 -9.77 -4.45
C SER A 78 -5.72 -10.40 -4.54
N GLN A 79 -6.27 -10.55 -5.74
CA GLN A 79 -7.56 -11.20 -5.99
C GLN A 79 -7.60 -12.65 -5.50
N SER A 80 -6.47 -13.35 -5.52
CA SER A 80 -6.38 -14.76 -5.13
C SER A 80 -6.22 -14.98 -3.62
N ILE A 81 -6.09 -13.91 -2.82
CA ILE A 81 -5.86 -13.98 -1.37
C ILE A 81 -7.18 -13.71 -0.65
N SER A 82 -7.82 -14.77 -0.14
CA SER A 82 -9.13 -14.71 0.50
C SER A 82 -9.06 -14.29 1.97
N SER A 83 -8.54 -13.08 2.24
CA SER A 83 -8.41 -12.52 3.59
C SER A 83 -8.70 -11.02 3.62
N SER A 84 -8.83 -10.45 4.83
CA SER A 84 -8.95 -9.00 5.04
C SER A 84 -7.74 -8.26 4.44
N THR A 85 -6.52 -8.75 4.66
CA THR A 85 -5.28 -8.18 4.11
C THR A 85 -5.21 -8.32 2.58
N GLY A 86 -5.67 -9.45 2.03
CA GLY A 86 -5.79 -9.63 0.57
C GLY A 86 -6.75 -8.62 -0.06
N SER A 87 -7.93 -8.47 0.56
CA SER A 87 -8.93 -7.46 0.17
C SER A 87 -8.37 -6.03 0.26
N TYR A 88 -7.52 -5.75 1.26
CA TYR A 88 -6.87 -4.45 1.39
C TYR A 88 -5.92 -4.19 0.21
N TRP A 89 -5.02 -5.11 -0.12
CA TRP A 89 -4.14 -4.97 -1.28
C TRP A 89 -4.91 -4.79 -2.58
N HIS A 90 -6.02 -5.53 -2.76
CA HIS A 90 -6.90 -5.41 -3.91
C HIS A 90 -7.55 -4.02 -3.99
N GLY A 91 -8.09 -3.52 -2.88
CA GLY A 91 -8.66 -2.17 -2.81
C GLY A 91 -7.64 -1.07 -3.07
N LEU A 92 -6.42 -1.19 -2.55
CA LEU A 92 -5.33 -0.25 -2.79
C LEU A 92 -4.88 -0.26 -4.26
N MET A 93 -4.82 -1.45 -4.88
CA MET A 93 -4.56 -1.61 -6.31
C MET A 93 -5.62 -0.90 -7.16
N HIS A 94 -6.91 -1.14 -6.93
CA HIS A 94 -7.96 -0.46 -7.72
C HIS A 94 -7.99 1.05 -7.51
N ARG A 95 -7.59 1.56 -6.33
CA ARG A 95 -7.41 3.00 -6.12
C ARG A 95 -6.32 3.59 -7.02
N ARG A 96 -5.28 2.80 -7.32
CA ARG A 96 -4.21 3.15 -8.28
C ARG A 96 -4.64 2.93 -9.73
N GLU A 97 -5.67 2.13 -9.99
CA GLU A 97 -6.28 1.87 -11.31
C GLU A 97 -7.39 2.89 -11.69
N PRO A 98 -7.41 4.05 -11.05
CA PRO A 98 -8.61 4.89 -10.89
C PRO A 98 -10.00 4.21 -10.85
N ASP A 99 -10.11 2.97 -10.35
CA ASP A 99 -11.41 2.30 -10.16
C ASP A 99 -11.86 2.45 -8.71
N TYR A 100 -12.28 3.68 -8.37
CA TYR A 100 -12.60 4.05 -6.98
C TYR A 100 -13.82 3.32 -6.42
N SER A 101 -14.81 2.99 -7.26
CA SER A 101 -15.99 2.23 -6.84
C SER A 101 -15.62 0.81 -6.43
N ASN A 102 -14.76 0.15 -7.22
CA ASN A 102 -14.26 -1.18 -6.91
C ASN A 102 -13.27 -1.15 -5.74
N SER A 103 -12.44 -0.11 -5.64
CA SER A 103 -11.63 0.13 -4.44
C SER A 103 -12.51 0.13 -3.18
N LYS A 104 -13.58 0.93 -3.15
CA LYS A 104 -14.55 0.97 -2.04
C LYS A 104 -15.19 -0.40 -1.79
N HIS A 105 -15.54 -1.15 -2.84
CA HIS A 105 -16.07 -2.52 -2.71
C HIS A 105 -15.12 -3.43 -1.93
N TRP A 106 -13.82 -3.41 -2.25
CA TRP A 106 -12.83 -4.22 -1.55
C TRP A 106 -12.54 -3.70 -0.14
N PHE A 107 -12.53 -2.38 0.08
CA PHE A 107 -12.37 -1.82 1.42
C PHE A 107 -13.53 -2.16 2.37
N HIS A 108 -14.76 -2.39 1.87
CA HIS A 108 -15.84 -2.95 2.69
C HIS A 108 -15.51 -4.33 3.25
N ARG A 109 -14.73 -5.14 2.52
CA ARG A 109 -14.31 -6.49 2.94
C ARG A 109 -13.12 -6.49 3.90
N VAL A 110 -12.42 -5.35 4.05
CA VAL A 110 -11.28 -5.21 4.95
C VAL A 110 -11.73 -5.21 6.42
N GLY A 111 -12.81 -4.48 6.74
CA GLY A 111 -13.22 -4.24 8.12
C GLY A 111 -12.15 -3.44 8.89
N ALA A 112 -12.00 -3.71 10.20
CA ALA A 112 -10.98 -3.08 11.02
C ALA A 112 -9.60 -3.76 10.80
N HIS A 113 -8.69 -3.11 10.09
CA HIS A 113 -7.33 -3.63 9.89
C HIS A 113 -6.36 -3.14 10.97
N PRO A 114 -5.41 -3.97 11.47
CA PRO A 114 -4.48 -3.58 12.53
C PRO A 114 -3.57 -2.36 12.24
N ILE A 115 -3.44 -1.95 10.98
CA ILE A 115 -2.62 -0.79 10.60
C ILE A 115 -3.37 0.54 10.71
N PHE A 116 -4.70 0.53 10.82
CA PHE A 116 -5.52 1.74 10.81
C PHE A 116 -5.16 2.75 11.90
N PRO A 117 -4.88 2.37 13.17
CA PRO A 117 -4.49 3.35 14.18
C PRO A 117 -3.20 4.11 13.82
N ALA A 118 -2.17 3.39 13.37
CA ALA A 118 -0.90 4.01 12.97
C ALA A 118 -1.06 4.89 11.72
N LEU A 119 -1.88 4.44 10.76
CA LEU A 119 -2.18 5.18 9.54
C LEU A 119 -2.96 6.47 9.84
N GLN A 120 -3.99 6.41 10.70
CA GLN A 120 -4.76 7.57 11.13
C GLN A 120 -3.86 8.62 11.79
N GLN A 121 -3.01 8.19 12.74
CA GLN A 121 -2.13 9.09 13.47
C GLN A 121 -1.14 9.79 12.52
N HIS A 122 -0.53 9.04 11.60
CA HIS A 122 0.42 9.63 10.67
C HIS A 122 -0.25 10.53 9.62
N ALA A 123 -1.43 10.16 9.14
CA ALA A 123 -2.21 10.99 8.22
C ALA A 123 -2.59 12.32 8.87
N ALA A 124 -2.98 12.34 10.14
CA ALA A 124 -3.27 13.56 10.89
C ALA A 124 -2.01 14.45 11.04
N GLN A 125 -0.85 13.85 11.32
CA GLN A 125 0.42 14.57 11.40
C GLN A 125 0.82 15.20 10.06
N LEU A 126 0.70 14.45 8.96
CA LEU A 126 0.98 14.95 7.61
C LEU A 126 0.01 16.08 7.23
N ALA A 127 -1.28 15.92 7.53
CA ALA A 127 -2.30 16.93 7.23
C ALA A 127 -2.12 18.21 8.06
N ALA A 128 -1.63 18.11 9.30
CA ALA A 128 -1.30 19.26 10.14
C ALA A 128 -0.04 20.01 9.67
N ALA A 129 0.89 19.31 9.01
CA ALA A 129 2.12 19.89 8.47
C ALA A 129 1.99 20.37 7.02
N SER A 130 0.92 19.98 6.32
CA SER A 130 0.62 20.43 4.96
C SER A 130 -0.15 21.75 4.95
N GLU A 131 -0.14 22.43 3.79
CA GLU A 131 -0.99 23.59 3.57
C GLU A 131 -2.47 23.23 3.74
N ASN A 132 -3.21 24.05 4.49
CA ASN A 132 -4.61 23.76 4.79
C ASN A 132 -5.45 23.79 3.52
N HIS A 133 -6.20 22.71 3.28
CA HIS A 133 -7.18 22.65 2.20
C HIS A 133 -8.48 21.99 2.69
N PRO A 134 -9.66 22.58 2.43
CA PRO A 134 -10.94 22.09 2.95
C PRO A 134 -11.21 20.61 2.63
N SER A 135 -10.79 20.14 1.45
CA SER A 135 -10.99 18.74 1.06
C SER A 135 -10.22 17.74 1.93
N SER A 136 -9.16 18.17 2.62
CA SER A 136 -8.29 17.32 3.45
C SER A 136 -8.45 17.55 4.96
N ASP A 137 -9.28 18.52 5.38
CA ASP A 137 -9.36 18.92 6.79
C ASP A 137 -9.83 17.78 7.71
N PHE A 138 -10.65 16.85 7.20
CA PHE A 138 -11.10 15.68 7.95
C PHE A 138 -9.94 14.81 8.46
N LEU A 139 -8.80 14.78 7.74
CA LEU A 139 -7.64 13.98 8.11
C LEU A 139 -7.04 14.41 9.45
N LYS A 140 -7.21 15.67 9.85
CA LYS A 140 -6.68 16.22 11.10
C LYS A 140 -7.46 15.79 12.34
N GLY A 141 -8.75 15.48 12.17
CA GLY A 141 -9.69 15.30 13.27
C GLY A 141 -10.46 13.98 13.28
N GLN A 142 -10.29 13.12 12.27
CA GLN A 142 -10.95 11.82 12.23
C GLN A 142 -10.54 10.97 13.46
N PRO A 143 -11.49 10.37 14.20
CA PRO A 143 -11.18 9.59 15.42
C PRO A 143 -10.57 8.22 15.11
N GLN A 144 -10.82 7.70 13.90
CA GLN A 144 -10.26 6.46 13.36
C GLN A 144 -9.95 6.65 11.87
N TRP A 145 -9.24 5.71 11.27
CA TRP A 145 -8.98 5.76 9.83
C TRP A 145 -10.27 5.51 9.05
N GLU A 146 -10.67 6.46 8.22
CA GLU A 146 -11.84 6.34 7.34
C GLU A 146 -11.38 6.09 5.89
N PRO A 147 -11.27 4.82 5.44
CA PRO A 147 -10.73 4.50 4.11
C PRO A 147 -11.59 5.08 2.98
N PHE A 148 -12.91 5.12 3.15
CA PHE A 148 -13.83 5.65 2.14
C PHE A 148 -13.61 7.14 1.89
N ALA A 149 -13.50 7.93 2.95
CA ALA A 149 -13.21 9.36 2.85
C ALA A 149 -11.83 9.62 2.21
N PHE A 150 -10.84 8.78 2.52
CA PHE A 150 -9.53 8.89 1.87
C PHE A 150 -9.56 8.49 0.38
N ILE A 151 -10.36 7.48 -0.01
CA ILE A 151 -10.58 7.13 -1.42
C ILE A 151 -11.22 8.32 -2.16
N ASP A 152 -12.27 8.93 -1.59
CA ASP A 152 -12.94 10.10 -2.17
C ASP A 152 -11.98 11.28 -2.35
N LEU A 153 -11.09 11.50 -1.39
CA LEU A 153 -10.06 12.54 -1.49
C LEU A 153 -9.06 12.23 -2.61
N CYS A 154 -8.62 10.97 -2.75
CA CYS A 154 -7.73 10.56 -3.83
C CYS A 154 -8.38 10.71 -5.22
N GLU A 155 -9.65 10.31 -5.35
CA GLU A 155 -10.47 10.50 -6.56
C GLU A 155 -10.54 11.97 -6.95
N SER A 156 -10.95 12.83 -6.01
CA SER A 156 -11.01 14.29 -6.22
C SER A 156 -9.67 14.89 -6.63
N CYS A 157 -8.55 14.44 -6.04
CA CYS A 157 -7.21 14.93 -6.39
C CYS A 157 -6.71 14.41 -7.75
N ALA A 158 -7.14 13.23 -8.18
CA ALA A 158 -6.77 12.68 -9.49
C ALA A 158 -7.53 13.37 -10.62
N GLU A 159 -8.81 13.69 -10.41
CA GLU A 159 -9.65 14.40 -11.38
C GLU A 159 -9.32 15.89 -11.50
N ARG A 160 -9.02 16.52 -10.36
CA ARG A 160 -8.82 17.96 -10.23
C ARG A 160 -7.41 18.14 -9.70
N ARG A 161 -6.55 18.86 -10.42
CA ARG A 161 -5.18 19.20 -9.97
C ARG A 161 -5.23 19.94 -8.63
N SER A 162 -5.26 19.19 -7.54
CA SER A 162 -5.55 19.65 -6.19
C SER A 162 -4.25 19.85 -5.42
N PRO A 163 -4.12 20.93 -4.61
CA PRO A 163 -2.98 21.09 -3.70
C PRO A 163 -2.79 19.91 -2.74
N ALA A 164 -3.87 19.16 -2.45
CA ALA A 164 -3.84 17.98 -1.58
C ALA A 164 -3.22 16.73 -2.25
N GLU A 165 -2.95 16.73 -3.57
CA GLU A 165 -2.43 15.55 -4.27
C GLU A 165 -1.14 15.03 -3.63
N ARG A 166 -0.21 15.94 -3.29
CA ARG A 166 1.06 15.56 -2.65
C ARG A 166 0.83 14.91 -1.28
N LEU A 167 -0.11 15.45 -0.48
CA LEU A 167 -0.49 14.88 0.81
C LEU A 167 -1.07 13.47 0.63
N CYS A 168 -1.99 13.27 -0.31
CA CYS A 168 -2.56 11.95 -0.62
C CYS A 168 -1.49 10.95 -1.02
N ARG A 169 -0.53 11.35 -1.85
CA ARG A 169 0.59 10.47 -2.25
C ARG A 169 1.47 10.08 -1.07
N GLN A 170 1.72 11.01 -0.14
CA GLN A 170 2.50 10.71 1.08
C GLN A 170 1.76 9.75 2.00
N ILE A 171 0.47 9.97 2.23
CA ILE A 171 -0.37 9.09 3.05
C ILE A 171 -0.49 7.71 2.41
N GLN A 172 -0.78 7.62 1.10
CA GLN A 172 -0.86 6.35 0.37
C GLN A 172 0.46 5.58 0.42
N MET A 173 1.60 6.25 0.29
CA MET A 173 2.89 5.59 0.38
C MET A 173 3.15 5.05 1.79
N TYR A 174 2.72 5.77 2.82
CA TYR A 174 2.80 5.29 4.20
C TYR A 174 1.83 4.13 4.50
N GLU A 175 0.61 4.18 3.96
CA GLU A 175 -0.36 3.09 4.00
C GLU A 175 0.20 1.82 3.36
N TRP A 176 0.81 1.93 2.17
CA TRP A 176 1.51 0.83 1.51
C TRP A 176 2.61 0.27 2.42
N GLN A 177 3.43 1.12 3.04
CA GLN A 177 4.52 0.69 3.93
C GLN A 177 4.01 -0.08 5.15
N LEU A 178 2.98 0.43 5.82
CA LEU A 178 2.39 -0.24 6.97
C LEU A 178 1.78 -1.59 6.60
N LEU A 179 1.07 -1.66 5.46
CA LEU A 179 0.46 -2.90 5.00
C LEU A 179 1.51 -3.92 4.57
N PHE A 180 2.60 -3.46 3.95
CA PHE A 180 3.75 -4.31 3.60
C PHE A 180 4.47 -4.83 4.84
N ASP A 181 4.79 -3.97 5.81
CA ASP A 181 5.38 -4.35 7.09
C ASP A 181 4.54 -5.41 7.81
N TYR A 182 3.22 -5.18 7.88
CA TYR A 182 2.28 -6.11 8.48
C TYR A 182 2.28 -7.46 7.76
N SER A 183 2.18 -7.44 6.43
CA SER A 183 2.18 -8.65 5.59
C SER A 183 3.49 -9.44 5.78
N TYR A 184 4.63 -8.77 5.74
CA TYR A 184 5.94 -9.40 5.87
C TYR A 184 6.14 -10.06 7.24
N ARG A 185 5.82 -9.35 8.33
CA ARG A 185 5.92 -9.88 9.69
C ARG A 185 5.01 -11.10 9.89
N LYS A 186 3.78 -11.03 9.41
CA LYS A 186 2.85 -12.17 9.48
C LYS A 186 3.31 -13.35 8.62
N ALA A 187 3.90 -13.10 7.46
CA ALA A 187 4.45 -14.15 6.61
C ALA A 187 5.54 -14.98 7.31
N ILE A 188 6.36 -14.35 8.17
CA ILE A 188 7.45 -15.00 8.92
C ILE A 188 7.10 -15.35 10.37
N GLY A 189 5.85 -15.12 10.80
CA GLY A 189 5.41 -15.42 12.16
C GLY A 189 5.91 -14.46 13.25
N ALA A 190 6.40 -13.27 12.87
CA ALA A 190 6.81 -12.25 13.81
C ALA A 190 5.59 -11.53 14.41
N THR A 191 5.71 -11.14 15.68
CA THR A 191 4.70 -10.37 16.43
C THR A 191 4.66 -8.91 15.99
#